data_AF-A0A950CIN4-F1
#
_entry.id   AF-A0A950CIN4-F1
#
_cell.length_a   1.000
_cell.length_b   1.000
_cell.length_c   1.000
_cell.angle_alpha   90.00
_cell.angle_beta   90.00
_cell.angle_gamma   90.00
#
_symmetry.space_group_name_H-M   'P 1'
#
loop_
_entity.id
_entity.type
_entity.pdbx_description
1 polymer ?
#
loop_
_entity_poly.entity_id
_entity_poly.type
_entity_poly.pdbx_seq_one_letter_code
_entity_poly.pdbx_strand_id
1 'polypeptide(L)' 'RADCGYAARAACEAVNLLVSIAGGSAFKESNPVQRYWRDVNVAGRHSALITATGLEIYGRALLGIEGNITRVV' A
#
# COMPACT_ATOMS: atom_id res chain seq x y z
N ARG A 1 11.12 -4.75 4.35
CA ARG A 1 10.55 -3.57 3.64
C ARG A 1 9.70 -3.99 2.45
N ALA A 2 10.19 -4.88 1.58
CA ALA A 2 9.38 -5.45 0.50
C ALA A 2 8.03 -6.01 1.01
N ASP A 3 8.05 -6.83 2.07
CA ASP A 3 6.83 -7.44 2.60
C ASP A 3 5.84 -6.42 3.13
N CYS A 4 6.30 -5.42 3.89
CA CYS A 4 5.44 -4.34 4.40
C CYS A 4 4.79 -3.55 3.25
N GLY A 5 5.57 -3.20 2.23
CA GLY A 5 5.03 -2.47 1.07
C GLY A 5 4.10 -3.33 0.22
N TYR A 6 4.36 -4.63 0.11
CA TYR A 6 3.47 -5.56 -0.57
C TYR A 6 2.15 -5.73 0.19
N ALA A 7 2.22 -5.91 1.52
CA ALA A 7 1.04 -6.01 2.38
C ALA A 7 0.19 -4.73 2.34
N ALA A 8 0.82 -3.54 2.38
CA ALA A 8 0.12 -2.26 2.28
C ALA A 8 -0.62 -2.11 0.94
N ARG A 9 0.01 -2.52 -0.16
CA ARG A 9 -0.63 -2.54 -1.49
C ARG A 9 -1.82 -3.51 -1.53
N ALA A 10 -1.63 -4.73 -1.04
CA ALA A 10 -2.70 -5.73 -1.00
C ALA A 10 -3.90 -5.24 -0.15
N ALA A 11 -3.64 -4.57 0.98
CA ALA A 11 -4.68 -3.95 1.79
C ALA A 11 -5.43 -2.85 1.04
N CYS A 12 -4.72 -1.98 0.30
CA CYS A 12 -5.36 -0.97 -0.54
C CYS A 12 -6.25 -1.62 -1.63
N GLU A 13 -5.74 -2.64 -2.32
CA GLU A 13 -6.47 -3.37 -3.36
C GLU A 13 -7.74 -4.05 -2.81
N ALA A 14 -7.64 -4.69 -1.64
CA ALA A 14 -8.77 -5.33 -0.98
C ALA A 14 -9.85 -4.31 -0.59
N VAL A 15 -9.48 -3.16 -0.02
CA VAL A 15 -10.45 -2.13 0.36
C VAL A 15 -11.07 -1.47 -0.89
N ASN A 16 -10.30 -1.26 -1.95
CA ASN A 16 -10.83 -0.77 -3.21
C ASN A 16 -11.87 -1.73 -3.81
N LEU A 17 -11.63 -3.05 -3.71
CA LEU A 17 -12.60 -4.06 -4.13
C LEU A 17 -13.89 -3.99 -3.30
N LEU A 18 -13.81 -3.78 -1.99
CA LEU A 18 -14.99 -3.59 -1.13
C LEU A 18 -15.82 -2.36 -1.55
N VAL A 19 -15.16 -1.26 -1.91
CA VAL A 19 -15.85 -0.07 -2.45
C VAL A 19 -16.55 -0.38 -3.76
N SER A 20 -15.91 -1.11 -4.67
CA SER A 20 -16.53 -1.54 -5.94
C SER A 20 -17.75 -2.44 -5.72
N ILE A 21 -17.69 -3.38 -4.76
CA ILE A 21 -18.81 -4.26 -4.41
C ILE A 21 -19.98 -3.47 -3.82
N ALA A 22 -19.70 -2.52 -2.91
CA ALA A 22 -20.73 -1.70 -2.27
C ALA A 22 -21.39 -0.68 -3.23
N GLY A 23 -20.77 -0.39 -4.38
CA GLY A 23 -21.28 0.54 -5.38
C GLY A 23 -21.48 1.96 -4.84
N GLY A 24 -22.48 2.69 -5.36
CA GLY A 24 -22.74 4.08 -4.93
C GLY A 24 -23.02 4.22 -3.42
N SER A 25 -23.50 3.16 -2.76
CA SER A 25 -23.76 3.16 -1.32
C SER A 25 -22.48 3.26 -0.47
N ALA A 26 -21.32 2.93 -1.04
CA ALA A 26 -20.02 3.01 -0.39
C ALA A 26 -19.72 4.41 0.12
N PHE A 27 -20.20 5.44 -0.58
CA PHE A 27 -19.87 6.84 -0.34
C PHE A 27 -20.84 7.58 0.58
N LYS A 28 -21.82 6.88 1.17
CA LYS A 28 -22.63 7.45 2.26
C LYS A 28 -21.75 7.68 3.47
N GLU A 29 -21.91 8.82 4.17
CA GLU A 29 -21.14 9.09 5.39
C GLU A 29 -21.35 8.03 6.48
N SER A 30 -22.57 7.48 6.56
CA SER A 30 -22.92 6.39 7.48
C SER A 30 -22.30 5.04 7.11
N ASN A 31 -21.80 4.87 5.89
CA ASN A 31 -21.13 3.66 5.47
C ASN A 31 -19.64 3.73 5.89
N PRO A 32 -19.13 2.82 6.74
CA PRO A 32 -17.75 2.88 7.19
C PRO A 32 -16.73 2.54 6.09
N VAL A 33 -17.13 1.88 4.99
CA VAL A 33 -16.19 1.44 3.94
C VAL A 33 -15.46 2.61 3.29
N GLN A 34 -16.11 3.75 3.09
CA GLN A 34 -15.44 4.94 2.56
C GLN A 34 -14.39 5.51 3.52
N ARG A 35 -14.54 5.30 4.83
CA ARG A 35 -13.55 5.75 5.81
C ARG A 35 -12.30 4.89 5.68
N TYR A 36 -12.46 3.56 5.71
CA TYR A 36 -11.35 2.63 5.50
C TYR A 36 -10.67 2.86 4.15
N TRP A 37 -11.44 3.12 3.10
CA TRP A 37 -10.91 3.45 1.78
C TRP A 37 -10.01 4.67 1.80
N ARG A 38 -10.46 5.78 2.40
CA ARG A 38 -9.64 7.00 2.54
C ARG A 38 -8.40 6.73 3.38
N ASP A 39 -8.57 6.15 4.55
CA ASP A 39 -7.50 5.96 5.54
C ASP A 39 -6.40 5.05 5.01
N VAL A 40 -6.76 3.88 4.47
CA VAL A 40 -5.80 2.91 3.95
C VAL A 40 -5.11 3.44 2.69
N ASN A 41 -5.84 4.11 1.80
CA ASN A 41 -5.21 4.69 0.63
C ASN A 41 -4.22 5.79 1.03
N VAL A 42 -4.54 6.67 1.98
CA VAL A 42 -3.59 7.69 2.46
C VAL A 42 -2.37 7.05 3.12
N ALA A 43 -2.58 6.12 4.07
CA ALA A 43 -1.50 5.45 4.78
C ALA A 43 -0.57 4.66 3.85
N GLY A 44 -1.12 4.00 2.81
CA GLY A 44 -0.36 3.23 1.84
C GLY A 44 0.64 4.04 1.01
N ARG A 45 0.59 5.38 1.04
CA ARG A 45 1.56 6.26 0.36
C ARG A 45 2.72 6.67 1.26
N HIS A 46 2.74 6.22 2.51
CA HIS A 46 3.89 6.43 3.39
C HIS A 46 5.15 5.90 2.71
N SER A 47 6.24 6.69 2.72
CA SER A 47 7.48 6.38 1.99
C SER A 47 8.07 5.01 2.34
N ALA A 48 7.92 4.57 3.59
CA ALA A 48 8.33 3.24 4.06
C ALA A 48 7.52 2.06 3.49
N LEU A 49 6.35 2.32 2.88
CA LEU A 49 5.41 1.32 2.36
C LEU A 49 5.31 1.31 0.83
N ILE A 50 6.15 2.08 0.12
CA ILE A 50 6.17 2.06 -1.34
C ILE A 50 6.65 0.69 -1.82
N THR A 51 5.75 -0.11 -2.38
CA THR A 51 6.02 -1.49 -2.81
C THR A 51 7.13 -1.56 -3.84
N ALA A 52 7.13 -0.67 -4.84
CA ALA A 52 8.13 -0.67 -5.91
C ALA A 52 9.56 -0.50 -5.36
N THR A 53 9.75 0.49 -4.48
CA THR A 53 11.03 0.72 -3.79
C THR A 53 11.41 -0.49 -2.92
N GLY A 54 10.46 -1.07 -2.18
CA GLY A 54 10.70 -2.26 -1.37
C GLY A 54 11.17 -3.46 -2.19
N LEU A 55 10.52 -3.73 -3.33
CA LEU A 55 10.86 -4.82 -4.24
C LEU A 55 12.21 -4.59 -4.93
N GLU A 56 12.54 -3.35 -5.32
CA GLU A 56 13.85 -3.04 -5.92
C GLU A 56 14.99 -3.33 -4.93
N ILE A 57 14.88 -2.84 -3.69
CA ILE A 57 15.88 -3.10 -2.64
C ILE A 57 16.05 -4.61 -2.43
N TYR A 58 14.93 -5.33 -2.38
CA TYR A 58 14.95 -6.78 -2.17
C TYR A 58 15.60 -7.52 -3.33
N GLY A 59 15.25 -7.19 -4.57
CA GLY A 59 15.85 -7.81 -5.77
C GLY A 59 17.35 -7.54 -5.87
N ARG A 60 17.81 -6.32 -5.58
CA ARG A 60 19.24 -5.98 -5.54
C ARG A 60 19.99 -6.81 -4.49
N ALA A 61 19.40 -6.98 -3.30
CA ALA A 61 19.98 -7.80 -2.25
C ALA A 61 20.11 -9.27 -2.68
N LEU A 62 19.11 -9.84 -3.36
CA LEU A 62 19.16 -11.20 -3.89
C LEU A 62 20.26 -11.38 -4.95
N LEU A 63 20.57 -10.33 -5.71
CA LEU A 63 21.58 -10.34 -6.77
C LEU A 63 22.98 -9.89 -6.30
N GLY A 64 23.14 -9.52 -5.02
CA GLY A 64 24.40 -9.00 -4.49
C GLY A 64 24.80 -7.61 -5.02
N ILE A 65 23.83 -6.82 -5.50
CA ILE A 65 24.06 -5.47 -6.02
C ILE A 65 23.91 -4.47 -4.87
N GLU A 66 24.91 -3.60 -4.66
CA GLU A 66 24.83 -2.55 -3.64
C GLU A 66 23.69 -1.55 -3.96
N GLY A 67 22.93 -1.19 -2.91
CA GLY A 67 21.81 -0.26 -3.02
C GLY A 67 22.27 1.19 -2.89
N ASN A 68 21.78 2.05 -3.78
CA ASN A 68 21.92 3.51 -3.70
C ASN A 68 20.71 4.20 -3.05
N ILE A 69 19.78 3.42 -2.47
CA ILE A 69 18.57 3.93 -1.83
C ILE A 69 18.88 4.27 -0.37
N THR A 70 18.84 5.56 -0.04
CA THR A 70 19.04 6.05 1.34
C THR A 70 18.01 5.42 2.28
N ARG A 71 18.48 4.92 3.43
CA ARG A 71 17.58 4.46 4.50
C ARG A 71 16.77 5.65 5.01
N VAL A 72 15.45 5.61 4.79
CA VAL A 72 14.52 6.50 5.49
C VAL A 72 14.45 6.00 6.92
N VAL A 73 14.96 6.82 7.84
CA VAL A 73 14.98 6.61 9.30
C VAL A 73 13.56 6.64 9.85
#